data_AF-A0A3C1XUG9-F1
#
_entry.id   AF-A0A3C1XUG9-F1
#
_cell.length_a   1.000
_cell.length_b   1.000
_cell.length_c   1.000
_cell.angle_alpha   90.00
_cell.angle_beta   90.00
_cell.angle_gamma   90.00
#
_symmetry.space_group_name_H-M   'P 1'
#
loop_
_entity.id
_entity.type
_entity.pdbx_description
1 polymer ?
#
loop_
_entity_poly.entity_id
_entity_poly.type
_entity_poly.pdbx_seq_one_letter_code
_entity_poly.pdbx_strand_id
1 'polypeptide(L)'
;LVAVQREHDAAVAAGDARRVFRSNQRFHREFVGLLDNAVLGQAIEEYARRTHPIRFGSLVTAGHRERARQEHWTMIQALRDGDRDALMAVCRDHLIPSRDAYLASQQAYAQTQGAYLTPSAAI
;
A
#
# COMPACT_ATOMS: atom_id res chain seq x y z
N LEU A 1 -4.68 -0.15 -16.29
CA LEU A 1 -5.32 -0.75 -15.08
C LEU A 1 -5.61 -2.24 -15.15
N VAL A 2 -6.56 -2.72 -15.96
CA VAL A 2 -6.94 -4.16 -15.96
C VAL A 2 -5.76 -5.09 -16.27
N ALA A 3 -4.93 -4.74 -17.25
CA ALA A 3 -3.77 -5.54 -17.63
C ALA A 3 -2.76 -5.67 -16.48
N VAL A 4 -2.33 -4.55 -15.89
CA VAL A 4 -1.42 -4.55 -14.74
C VAL A 4 -2.02 -5.21 -13.50
N GLN A 5 -3.34 -5.12 -13.30
CA GLN A 5 -4.01 -5.82 -12.22
C GLN A 5 -3.98 -7.34 -12.41
N ARG A 6 -4.15 -7.85 -13.63
CA ARG A 6 -4.01 -9.29 -13.91
C ARG A 6 -2.58 -9.79 -13.66
N GLU A 7 -1.58 -8.98 -13.98
CA GLU A 7 -0.17 -9.28 -13.62
C GLU A 7 0.00 -9.37 -12.10
N HIS A 8 -0.65 -8.46 -11.36
CA HIS A 8 -0.66 -8.46 -9.90
C HIS A 8 -1.36 -9.70 -9.33
N ASP A 9 -2.53 -10.06 -9.86
CA ASP A 9 -3.28 -11.25 -9.47
C ASP A 9 -2.43 -12.51 -9.58
N ALA A 10 -1.72 -12.66 -10.71
CA ALA A 10 -0.83 -13.79 -10.95
C ALA A 10 0.37 -13.80 -10.00
N ALA A 11 0.91 -12.63 -9.66
CA ALA A 11 2.02 -12.53 -8.71
C ALA A 11 1.59 -12.90 -7.28
N VAL A 12 0.39 -12.47 -6.85
CA VAL A 12 -0.18 -12.81 -5.54
C VAL A 12 -0.45 -14.31 -5.46
N ALA A 13 -1.07 -14.90 -6.49
CA ALA A 13 -1.34 -16.34 -6.55
C ALA A 13 -0.06 -17.19 -6.50
N ALA A 14 1.02 -16.73 -7.11
CA ALA A 14 2.32 -17.40 -7.08
C ALA A 14 3.11 -17.19 -5.78
N GLY A 15 2.65 -16.33 -4.86
CA GLY A 15 3.41 -15.97 -3.66
C GLY A 15 4.71 -15.21 -3.93
N ASP A 16 4.92 -14.70 -5.14
CA ASP A 16 6.14 -14.00 -5.53
C ASP A 16 6.11 -12.55 -5.03
N ALA A 17 6.62 -12.34 -3.82
CA ALA A 17 6.64 -11.03 -3.17
C ALA A 17 7.32 -9.94 -4.02
N ARG A 18 8.35 -10.28 -4.81
CA ARG A 18 9.06 -9.30 -5.65
C ARG A 18 8.18 -8.87 -6.84
N ARG A 19 7.50 -9.82 -7.47
CA ARG A 19 6.54 -9.50 -8.55
C ARG A 19 5.30 -8.79 -8.02
N VAL A 20 4.79 -9.16 -6.85
CA VAL A 20 3.68 -8.46 -6.18
C VAL A 20 4.05 -7.01 -5.97
N PHE A 21 5.25 -6.75 -5.43
CA PHE A 21 5.71 -5.39 -5.21
C PHE A 21 5.78 -4.57 -6.51
N ARG A 22 6.42 -5.09 -7.56
CA ARG A 22 6.56 -4.37 -8.83
C ARG A 22 5.21 -4.09 -9.49
N SER A 23 4.33 -5.07 -9.53
CA SER A 23 2.99 -4.94 -10.11
C SER A 23 2.11 -3.97 -9.31
N ASN A 24 2.19 -3.99 -7.96
CA ASN A 24 1.50 -3.03 -7.09
C ASN A 24 1.92 -1.58 -7.38
N GLN A 25 3.23 -1.34 -7.46
CA GLN A 25 3.76 -0.01 -7.77
C GLN A 25 3.34 0.46 -9.16
N ARG A 26 3.32 -0.45 -10.14
CA ARG A 26 2.87 -0.14 -11.50
C ARG A 26 1.38 0.17 -11.55
N PHE A 27 0.55 -0.58 -10.81
CA PHE A 27 -0.88 -0.30 -10.69
C PHE A 27 -1.13 1.12 -10.18
N HIS A 28 -0.49 1.52 -9.08
CA HIS A 28 -0.64 2.88 -8.53
C HIS A 28 -0.21 3.98 -9.51
N ARG A 29 0.90 3.79 -10.23
CA ARG A 29 1.33 4.75 -11.26
C ARG A 29 0.31 4.88 -12.39
N GLU A 30 -0.18 3.76 -12.92
CA GLU A 30 -1.22 3.78 -13.95
C GLU A 30 -2.53 4.40 -13.44
N PHE A 31 -2.87 4.18 -12.16
CA PHE A 31 -4.09 4.72 -11.54
C PHE A 31 -4.01 6.24 -11.37
N VAL A 32 -2.91 6.76 -10.81
CA VAL A 32 -2.68 8.20 -10.66
C VAL A 32 -2.52 8.88 -12.02
N GLY A 33 -1.96 8.18 -13.01
CA GLY A 33 -1.86 8.66 -14.39
C GLY A 33 -3.20 8.87 -15.10
N LEU A 34 -4.32 8.43 -14.53
CA LEU A 34 -5.66 8.75 -15.05
C LEU A 34 -6.12 10.18 -14.70
N LEU A 35 -5.43 10.87 -13.80
CA LEU A 35 -5.77 12.24 -13.42
C LEU A 35 -5.47 13.21 -14.56
N ASP A 36 -6.47 13.98 -14.96
CA ASP A 36 -6.28 15.15 -15.85
C ASP A 36 -5.76 16.38 -15.08
N ASN A 37 -4.77 16.16 -14.22
CA ASN A 37 -4.14 17.19 -13.42
C ASN A 37 -2.69 16.80 -13.10
N ALA A 38 -1.76 17.28 -13.94
CA ALA A 38 -0.34 16.97 -13.82
C ALA A 38 0.27 17.42 -12.49
N VAL A 39 -0.17 18.55 -11.93
CA VAL A 39 0.33 19.07 -10.64
C VAL A 39 -0.07 18.15 -9.50
N LEU A 40 -1.33 17.72 -9.48
CA LEU A 40 -1.83 16.78 -8.49
C LEU A 40 -1.15 15.40 -8.63
N GLY A 41 -0.99 14.91 -9.86
CA GLY A 41 -0.27 13.66 -10.14
C GLY A 41 1.15 13.67 -9.58
N GLN A 42 1.91 14.74 -9.86
CA GLN A 42 3.27 14.92 -9.33
C GLN A 42 3.31 14.98 -7.80
N ALA A 43 2.37 15.69 -7.16
CA ALA A 43 2.30 15.75 -5.71
C ALA A 43 2.06 14.36 -5.10
N ILE A 44 1.11 13.60 -5.66
CA ILE A 44 0.82 12.23 -5.21
C ILE A 44 2.04 11.32 -5.35
N GLU A 45 2.73 11.37 -6.50
CA GLU A 45 3.95 10.58 -6.72
C GLU A 45 5.06 10.94 -5.73
N GLU A 46 5.27 12.23 -5.46
CA GLU A 46 6.30 12.67 -4.51
C GLU A 46 5.98 12.19 -3.09
N TYR A 47 4.74 12.31 -2.63
CA TYR A 47 4.35 11.78 -1.31
C TYR A 47 4.39 10.26 -1.25
N ALA A 48 4.02 9.57 -2.33
CA ALA A 48 4.15 8.11 -2.43
C ALA A 48 5.62 7.66 -2.35
N ARG A 49 6.54 8.42 -2.92
CA ARG A 49 8.00 8.18 -2.85
C ARG A 49 8.56 8.46 -1.45
N ARG A 50 8.14 9.55 -0.80
CA ARG A 50 8.58 9.88 0.58
C ARG A 50 8.08 8.88 1.61
N THR A 51 6.84 8.41 1.43
CA THR A 51 6.23 7.37 2.28
C THR A 51 6.60 5.96 1.83
N HIS A 52 7.52 5.80 0.88
CA HIS A 52 7.87 4.48 0.37
C HIS A 52 8.26 3.48 1.47
N PRO A 53 9.10 3.82 2.48
CA PRO A 53 9.45 2.90 3.58
C PRO A 53 8.25 2.45 4.43
N ILE A 54 7.20 3.28 4.49
CA ILE A 54 5.95 3.10 5.25
C ILE A 54 4.98 2.21 4.45
N ARG A 55 4.86 2.44 3.13
CA ARG A 55 3.89 1.77 2.25
C ARG A 55 4.14 0.27 2.05
N PHE A 56 5.32 -0.25 2.40
CA PHE A 56 5.61 -1.69 2.30
C PHE A 56 4.92 -2.53 3.39
N GLY A 57 4.40 -1.92 4.45
CA GLY A 57 3.72 -2.62 5.53
C GLY A 57 2.52 -3.47 5.05
N SER A 58 1.81 -3.01 4.02
CA SER A 58 0.67 -3.73 3.42
C SER A 58 1.07 -4.90 2.51
N LEU A 59 2.36 -5.15 2.26
CA LEU A 59 2.81 -6.32 1.51
C LEU A 59 3.47 -7.38 2.39
N VAL A 60 3.56 -7.12 3.70
CA VAL A 60 4.29 -7.96 4.66
C VAL A 60 3.65 -9.34 4.79
N THR A 61 2.32 -9.42 4.81
CA THR A 61 1.59 -10.68 4.99
C THR A 61 0.79 -11.06 3.74
N ALA A 62 0.55 -12.36 3.56
CA ALA A 62 -0.29 -12.85 2.48
C ALA A 62 -1.71 -12.28 2.54
N GLY A 63 -2.27 -12.10 3.74
CA GLY A 63 -3.59 -11.50 3.94
C GLY A 63 -3.67 -10.05 3.44
N HIS A 64 -2.66 -9.22 3.73
CA HIS A 64 -2.64 -7.86 3.21
C HIS A 64 -2.47 -7.81 1.68
N ARG A 65 -1.66 -8.72 1.12
CA ARG A 65 -1.52 -8.84 -0.34
C ARG A 65 -2.84 -9.21 -1.03
N GLU A 66 -3.59 -10.15 -0.46
CA GLU A 66 -4.90 -10.55 -1.01
C GLU A 66 -5.94 -9.44 -0.85
N ARG A 67 -5.92 -8.71 0.28
CA ARG A 67 -6.79 -7.54 0.46
C ARG A 67 -6.52 -6.46 -0.60
N ALA A 68 -5.26 -6.07 -0.79
CA ALA A 68 -4.88 -5.08 -1.81
C ALA A 68 -5.30 -5.52 -3.22
N ARG A 69 -5.13 -6.81 -3.54
CA ARG A 69 -5.58 -7.43 -4.79
C ARG A 69 -7.08 -7.21 -5.03
N GLN A 70 -7.91 -7.40 -4.01
CA GLN A 70 -9.36 -7.21 -4.11
C GLN A 70 -9.74 -5.72 -4.21
N GLU A 71 -9.13 -4.86 -3.38
CA GLU A 71 -9.37 -3.42 -3.38
C GLU A 71 -9.04 -2.78 -4.74
N HIS A 72 -7.98 -3.22 -5.42
CA HIS A 72 -7.67 -2.76 -6.77
C HIS A 72 -8.76 -3.10 -7.79
N TRP A 73 -9.36 -4.29 -7.70
CA TRP A 73 -10.50 -4.64 -8.55
C TRP A 73 -11.71 -3.78 -8.23
N THR A 74 -11.98 -3.50 -6.96
CA THR A 74 -13.04 -2.57 -6.54
C THR A 74 -12.80 -1.16 -7.10
N MET A 75 -11.56 -0.65 -7.07
CA MET A 75 -11.19 0.63 -7.71
C MET A 75 -11.48 0.62 -9.22
N ILE A 76 -11.12 -0.46 -9.91
CA ILE A 76 -11.38 -0.60 -11.35
C ILE A 76 -12.89 -0.58 -11.63
N GLN A 77 -13.70 -1.27 -10.83
CA GLN A 77 -15.15 -1.29 -11.04
C GLN A 77 -15.77 0.07 -10.74
N ALA A 78 -15.41 0.72 -9.63
CA ALA A 78 -15.91 2.06 -9.33
C ALA A 78 -15.57 3.07 -10.45
N LEU A 79 -14.38 2.98 -11.06
CA LEU A 79 -14.03 3.78 -12.22
C LEU A 79 -14.89 3.48 -13.47
N ARG A 80 -15.21 2.20 -13.72
CA ARG A 80 -16.06 1.79 -14.86
C ARG A 80 -17.50 2.24 -14.70
N ASP A 81 -18.01 2.15 -13.49
CA ASP A 81 -19.38 2.48 -13.15
C ASP A 81 -19.58 4.00 -12.99
N GLY A 82 -18.48 4.78 -12.96
CA GLY A 82 -18.50 6.22 -12.69
C GLY A 82 -18.89 6.54 -11.25
N ASP A 83 -18.79 5.58 -10.33
CA ASP A 83 -19.18 5.73 -8.93
C ASP A 83 -18.06 6.40 -8.13
N ARG A 84 -18.17 7.73 -8.03
CA ARG A 84 -17.22 8.56 -7.29
C ARG A 84 -17.18 8.22 -5.81
N ASP A 85 -18.31 7.93 -5.18
CA ASP A 85 -18.37 7.73 -3.74
C ASP A 85 -17.76 6.38 -3.37
N ALA A 86 -18.04 5.32 -4.14
CA ALA A 86 -17.37 4.05 -4.02
C ALA A 86 -15.86 4.18 -4.25
N LEU A 87 -15.44 4.93 -5.27
CA LEU A 87 -14.02 5.15 -5.57
C LEU A 87 -13.30 5.85 -4.40
N MET A 88 -13.90 6.88 -3.82
CA MET A 88 -13.33 7.58 -2.67
C MET A 88 -13.25 6.68 -1.44
N ALA A 89 -14.29 5.87 -1.18
CA ALA A 89 -14.32 4.95 -0.05
C ALA A 89 -13.19 3.92 -0.16
N VAL A 90 -13.08 3.22 -1.30
CA VAL A 90 -12.01 2.22 -1.48
C VAL A 90 -10.61 2.84 -1.47
N CYS A 91 -10.43 4.05 -2.03
CA CYS A 91 -9.14 4.75 -1.94
C CYS A 91 -8.73 5.06 -0.49
N ARG A 92 -9.69 5.47 0.35
CA ARG A 92 -9.44 5.73 1.77
C ARG A 92 -9.08 4.44 2.51
N ASP A 93 -9.88 3.40 2.30
CA ASP A 93 -9.71 2.12 2.99
C ASP A 93 -8.38 1.45 2.62
N HIS A 94 -7.98 1.55 1.35
CA HIS A 94 -6.73 0.99 0.85
C HIS A 94 -5.47 1.59 1.50
N LEU A 95 -5.55 2.83 2.00
CA LEU A 95 -4.41 3.48 2.68
C LEU A 95 -4.24 3.02 4.14
N ILE A 96 -5.31 2.58 4.79
CA ILE A 96 -5.34 2.26 6.22
C ILE A 96 -4.35 1.14 6.60
N PRO A 97 -4.30 -0.02 5.91
CA PRO A 97 -3.40 -1.09 6.30
C PRO A 97 -1.92 -0.70 6.25
N SER A 98 -1.52 0.10 5.26
CA SER A 98 -0.15 0.58 5.14
C SER A 98 0.23 1.52 6.29
N ARG A 99 -0.70 2.40 6.70
CA ARG A 99 -0.52 3.28 7.86
C ARG A 99 -0.37 2.46 9.14
N ASP A 100 -1.27 1.53 9.38
CA ASP A 100 -1.32 0.76 10.63
C ASP A 100 -0.10 -0.15 10.79
N ALA A 101 0.33 -0.79 9.70
CA ALA A 101 1.55 -1.60 9.70
C ALA A 101 2.80 -0.76 10.02
N TYR A 102 2.87 0.49 9.53
CA TYR A 102 3.97 1.39 9.90
C TYR A 102 3.91 1.83 11.35
N LEU A 103 2.74 2.25 11.86
CA LEU A 103 2.59 2.65 13.25
C LEU A 103 2.97 1.51 14.20
N ALA A 104 2.56 0.27 13.89
CA ALA A 104 2.97 -0.92 14.61
C ALA A 104 4.49 -1.14 14.56
N SER A 105 5.13 -0.94 13.39
CA SER A 105 6.59 -1.07 13.26
C SER A 105 7.34 -0.03 14.11
N GLN A 106 6.82 1.21 14.21
CA GLN A 106 7.42 2.26 15.02
C GLN A 106 7.24 2.02 16.52
N GLN A 107 6.08 1.51 16.93
CA GLN A 107 5.83 1.08 18.30
C GLN A 107 6.79 -0.05 18.70
N ALA A 108 6.95 -1.06 17.84
CA ALA A 108 7.89 -2.15 18.06
C ALA A 108 9.34 -1.64 18.17
N TYR A 109 9.76 -0.75 17.26
CA TYR A 109 11.09 -0.15 17.29
C TYR A 109 11.36 0.59 18.60
N ALA A 110 10.42 1.43 19.04
CA ALA A 110 10.52 2.17 20.31
C ALA A 110 10.60 1.24 21.53
N GLN A 111 9.84 0.14 21.54
CA GLN A 111 9.91 -0.87 22.60
C GLN A 111 11.28 -1.57 22.64
N THR A 112 11.83 -1.95 21.47
CA THR A 112 13.17 -2.52 21.40
C THR A 112 14.25 -1.52 21.84
N GLN A 113 14.20 -0.25 21.41
CA GLN A 113 15.18 0.76 21.86
C GLN A 113 15.05 1.10 23.35
N GLY A 114 13.83 1.17 23.89
CA GLY A 114 13.59 1.37 25.32
C GLY A 114 14.13 0.22 26.17
N ALA A 115 14.04 -1.02 25.68
CA ALA A 115 14.60 -2.20 26.35
C ALA A 115 16.14 -2.20 26.39
N TYR A 116 16.81 -1.54 25.44
CA TYR A 116 18.28 -1.37 25.45
C TYR A 116 18.77 -0.22 26.34
N LEU A 117 17.88 0.68 26.81
CA LEU A 117 18.24 1.87 27.59
C LEU A 117 17.90 1.77 29.09
N THR A 118 17.28 0.70 29.56
CA THR A 118 17.20 0.39 31.00
C THR A 118 18.48 -0.32 31.45
N PRO A 119 19.37 0.30 32.24
CA PRO A 119 20.47 -0.43 32.85
C PRO A 119 19.87 -1.44 33.81
N SER A 120 20.33 -2.70 33.71
CA SER A 120 20.10 -3.72 34.73
C SER A 120 20.68 -3.22 36.05
N ALA A 121 19.85 -2.59 36.87
CA ALA A 121 20.16 -2.33 38.27
C ALA A 121 19.98 -3.66 39.03
N ALA A 122 20.97 -4.53 38.89
CA ALA A 122 21.14 -5.73 39.69
C ALA A 122 22.63 -5.91 39.98
N ILE A 123 23.11 -5.20 40.99
CA ILE A 123 24.23 -5.59 41.86
C ILE A 123 23.75 -5.40 43.29
#